data_AF-A0A8K0J572-F1
#
_entry.id   AF-A0A8K0J572-F1
#
_cell.length_a   1.000
_cell.length_b   1.000
_cell.length_c   1.000
_cell.angle_alpha   90.00
_cell.angle_beta   90.00
_cell.angle_gamma   90.00
#
_symmetry.space_group_name_H-M   'P 1'
#
loop_
_entity.id
_entity.type
_entity.pdbx_description
1 polymer ?
#
loop_
_entity_poly.entity_id
_entity_poly.type
_entity_poly.pdbx_seq_one_letter_code
_entity_poly.pdbx_strand_id
1 'polypeptide(L)'
;MADHIESHFLSPGSTSTADEYAANPRFIELQEELRCVLFAGVSSHDAGQAQVSKKTVTPMATAAPDDGAAARRNDESGGTWSVKCSLDAARVRISISIPKMKLVRYLQNWIVECAPFLDKFDDDRHFGIHVPILAEQSPPLLYAVLAFSARQMERKALLDKCYDSLELYQESIRLLGPSLQARDANTLVTACILAVLELMSGSSRNWRRHIEGCATLFDFFAVTGFSGGLLQAVFWCYARMELCGAIIAAGAESTVLPLA
;
A
#
# COMPACT_ATOMS: atom_id res chain seq x y z
N MET A 1 23.63 -12.33 -50.08
CA MET A 1 22.83 -13.51 -49.73
C MET A 1 22.78 -13.51 -48.21
N ALA A 2 21.74 -12.89 -47.66
CA ALA A 2 21.56 -12.69 -46.23
C ALA A 2 20.63 -13.80 -45.75
N ASP A 3 21.13 -14.70 -44.92
CA ASP A 3 20.32 -15.75 -44.30
C ASP A 3 20.10 -15.45 -42.81
N HIS A 4 18.84 -15.63 -42.46
CA HIS A 4 18.13 -15.21 -41.27
C HIS A 4 18.65 -15.82 -39.97
N ILE A 5 18.89 -14.96 -38.97
CA ILE A 5 18.89 -15.36 -37.56
C ILE A 5 17.43 -15.26 -37.10
N GLU A 6 16.72 -16.39 -37.03
CA GLU A 6 15.42 -16.46 -36.36
C GLU A 6 15.62 -16.22 -34.87
N SER A 7 15.24 -15.04 -34.40
CA SER A 7 15.09 -14.76 -32.98
C SER A 7 13.87 -15.54 -32.47
N HIS A 8 14.12 -16.67 -31.79
CA HIS A 8 13.10 -17.39 -31.04
C HIS A 8 12.44 -16.43 -30.04
N PHE A 9 11.22 -16.01 -30.36
CA PHE A 9 10.35 -15.28 -29.46
C PHE A 9 9.91 -16.24 -28.35
N LEU A 10 10.62 -16.23 -27.22
CA LEU A 10 10.28 -17.04 -26.06
C LEU A 10 8.97 -16.50 -25.48
N SER A 11 7.91 -17.31 -25.56
CA SER A 11 6.63 -17.04 -24.93
C SER A 11 6.82 -16.95 -23.40
N PRO A 12 6.18 -16.02 -22.66
CA PRO A 12 6.39 -15.83 -21.21
C PRO A 12 6.03 -17.02 -20.32
N GLY A 13 5.53 -18.13 -20.88
CA GLY A 13 5.07 -19.30 -20.13
C GLY A 13 6.14 -20.28 -19.69
N SER A 14 7.41 -20.14 -20.09
CA SER A 14 8.37 -21.26 -20.00
C SER A 14 9.46 -21.18 -18.92
N THR A 15 9.29 -20.42 -17.83
CA THR A 15 10.17 -20.53 -16.63
C THR A 15 9.49 -20.16 -15.31
N SER A 16 8.20 -20.47 -15.10
CA SER A 16 7.64 -20.36 -13.74
C SER A 16 7.77 -21.71 -13.05
N THR A 17 8.91 -21.97 -12.40
CA THR A 17 8.92 -22.92 -11.27
C THR A 17 7.76 -22.52 -10.36
N ALA A 18 6.86 -23.45 -10.04
CA ALA A 18 5.76 -23.20 -9.12
C ALA A 18 6.34 -22.55 -7.85
N ASP A 19 6.01 -21.29 -7.62
CA ASP A 19 6.57 -20.52 -6.52
C ASP A 19 6.01 -21.10 -5.21
N GLU A 20 6.84 -21.82 -4.45
CA GLU A 20 6.45 -22.42 -3.16
C GLU A 20 5.82 -21.38 -2.22
N TYR A 21 6.17 -20.10 -2.38
CA TYR A 21 5.57 -19.00 -1.66
C TYR A 21 4.08 -18.82 -1.98
N ALA A 22 3.70 -18.88 -3.26
CA ALA A 22 2.32 -18.75 -3.71
C ALA A 22 1.44 -19.91 -3.21
N ALA A 23 2.05 -21.10 -3.07
CA ALA A 23 1.39 -22.29 -2.55
C ALA A 23 1.38 -22.37 -1.02
N ASN A 24 2.02 -21.43 -0.31
CA ASN A 24 2.08 -21.45 1.15
C ASN A 24 0.68 -21.23 1.76
N PRO A 25 0.15 -22.17 2.57
CA PRO A 25 -1.19 -22.03 3.16
C PRO A 25 -1.35 -20.76 3.99
N ARG A 26 -0.31 -20.36 4.73
CA ARG A 26 -0.34 -19.15 5.55
C ARG A 26 -0.41 -17.89 4.69
N PHE A 27 0.28 -17.88 3.56
CA PHE A 27 0.18 -16.77 2.62
C PHE A 27 -1.26 -16.65 2.09
N ILE A 28 -1.88 -17.76 1.68
CA ILE A 28 -3.27 -17.80 1.19
C ILE A 28 -4.26 -17.30 2.24
N GLU A 29 -4.09 -17.70 3.52
CA GLU A 29 -4.90 -17.19 4.64
C GLU A 29 -4.77 -15.68 4.79
N LEU A 30 -3.55 -15.15 4.73
CA LEU A 30 -3.27 -13.72 4.84
C LEU A 30 -3.88 -12.91 3.69
N GLN A 31 -3.92 -13.47 2.48
CA GLN A 31 -4.65 -12.85 1.36
C GLN A 31 -6.14 -12.71 1.71
N GLU A 32 -6.75 -13.75 2.27
CA GLU A 32 -8.17 -13.69 2.65
C GLU A 32 -8.43 -12.70 3.80
N GLU A 33 -7.51 -12.61 4.78
CA GLU A 33 -7.54 -11.59 5.83
C GLU A 33 -7.43 -10.18 5.26
N LEU A 34 -6.45 -9.91 4.38
CA LEU A 34 -6.30 -8.61 3.74
C LEU A 34 -7.57 -8.24 2.98
N ARG A 35 -8.15 -9.19 2.24
CA ARG A 35 -9.42 -8.95 1.54
C ARG A 35 -10.52 -8.54 2.52
N CYS A 36 -10.71 -9.29 3.60
CA CYS A 36 -11.71 -8.96 4.61
C CYS A 36 -11.50 -7.57 5.20
N VAL A 37 -10.24 -7.20 5.47
CA VAL A 37 -9.85 -5.88 5.97
C VAL A 37 -10.26 -4.77 4.99
N LEU A 38 -9.93 -4.91 3.71
CA LEU A 38 -10.24 -3.91 2.67
C LEU A 38 -11.76 -3.66 2.54
N PHE A 39 -12.57 -4.72 2.49
CA PHE A 39 -14.03 -4.58 2.34
C PHE A 39 -14.76 -4.18 3.63
N ALA A 40 -14.28 -4.63 4.80
CA ALA A 40 -14.89 -4.27 6.08
C ALA A 40 -14.67 -2.79 6.44
N GLY A 41 -13.50 -2.23 6.08
CA GLY A 41 -13.19 -0.80 6.25
C GLY A 41 -14.18 0.10 5.53
N VAL A 42 -14.51 -0.23 4.27
CA VAL A 42 -15.48 0.52 3.45
C VAL A 42 -16.91 0.33 3.96
N SER A 43 -17.32 -0.90 4.30
CA SER A 43 -18.71 -1.19 4.69
C SER A 43 -19.10 -0.58 6.05
N SER A 44 -18.17 -0.50 7.00
CA SER A 44 -18.41 0.11 8.32
C SER A 44 -18.74 1.61 8.20
N HIS A 45 -18.30 2.24 7.12
CA HIS A 45 -18.56 3.64 6.83
C HIS A 45 -19.97 3.91 6.32
N ASP A 46 -20.46 3.11 5.38
CA ASP A 46 -21.80 3.29 4.81
C ASP A 46 -22.88 3.20 5.89
N ALA A 47 -22.70 2.31 6.87
CA ALA A 47 -23.56 2.22 8.05
C ALA A 47 -23.47 3.48 8.94
N GLY A 48 -22.28 4.04 9.12
CA GLY A 48 -22.05 5.27 9.88
C GLY A 48 -22.64 6.53 9.22
N GLN A 49 -22.48 6.69 7.90
CA GLN A 49 -23.08 7.80 7.14
C GLN A 49 -24.60 7.70 7.07
N ALA A 50 -25.16 6.49 6.92
CA ALA A 50 -26.60 6.26 6.95
C ALA A 50 -27.24 6.60 8.32
N GLN A 51 -26.48 6.50 9.42
CA GLN A 51 -26.91 6.96 10.74
C GLN A 51 -26.81 8.49 10.91
N VAL A 52 -25.79 9.13 10.34
CA VAL A 52 -25.64 10.60 10.40
C VAL A 52 -26.72 11.32 9.60
N SER A 53 -27.08 10.82 8.41
CA SER A 53 -28.19 11.37 7.60
C SER A 53 -29.58 11.24 8.25
N LYS A 54 -29.75 10.40 9.28
CA LYS A 54 -31.02 10.26 10.02
C LYS A 54 -31.13 11.13 11.27
N LYS A 55 -30.06 11.81 11.68
CA LYS A 55 -30.06 12.79 12.77
C LYS A 55 -29.61 14.14 12.23
N THR A 56 -30.56 14.95 11.72
CA THR A 56 -30.69 16.41 11.92
C THR A 56 -31.61 16.98 10.84
N VAL A 57 -32.91 17.06 11.15
CA VAL A 57 -33.78 18.13 10.66
C VAL A 57 -34.66 18.56 11.82
N THR A 58 -34.28 19.66 12.47
CA THR A 58 -35.22 20.51 13.21
C THR A 58 -34.66 21.93 13.17
N PRO A 59 -35.40 22.94 12.70
CA PRO A 59 -34.88 24.29 12.53
C PRO A 59 -35.10 25.11 13.81
N MET A 60 -34.11 25.89 14.26
CA MET A 60 -34.41 27.04 15.11
C MET A 60 -33.35 28.14 15.07
N ALA A 61 -33.86 29.32 14.72
CA ALA A 61 -33.55 30.68 15.17
C ALA A 61 -32.14 31.27 15.05
N THR A 62 -32.13 32.38 14.31
CA THR A 62 -31.19 33.49 14.25
C THR A 62 -30.95 34.17 15.61
N ALA A 63 -29.70 34.44 15.95
CA ALA A 63 -29.29 35.57 16.80
C ALA A 63 -27.85 35.98 16.48
N ALA A 64 -27.63 37.30 16.48
CA ALA A 64 -26.45 38.02 16.01
C ALA A 64 -25.30 38.06 17.06
N PRO A 65 -24.13 38.67 16.75
CA PRO A 65 -22.87 38.46 17.46
C PRO A 65 -22.62 39.48 18.56
N ASP A 66 -21.73 39.16 19.51
CA ASP A 66 -21.07 40.20 20.30
C ASP A 66 -19.65 39.82 20.75
N ASP A 67 -18.86 40.86 20.93
CA ASP A 67 -17.41 40.98 20.89
C ASP A 67 -16.62 40.47 22.12
N GLY A 68 -15.33 40.22 21.87
CA GLY A 68 -14.28 40.70 22.77
C GLY A 68 -13.52 39.66 23.59
N ALA A 69 -12.22 39.50 23.27
CA ALA A 69 -11.10 39.82 24.17
C ALA A 69 -9.84 39.00 23.80
N ALA A 70 -8.89 39.68 23.18
CA ALA A 70 -7.53 39.20 22.96
C ALA A 70 -6.74 39.24 24.26
N ALA A 71 -6.13 38.11 24.65
CA ALA A 71 -5.07 38.06 25.64
C ALA A 71 -3.83 37.40 25.02
N ARG A 72 -2.83 38.25 24.73
CA ARG A 72 -1.49 37.89 24.29
C ARG A 72 -0.72 37.23 25.45
N ARG A 73 0.01 36.15 25.16
CA ARG A 73 1.18 35.72 25.93
C ARG A 73 2.28 35.32 24.97
N ASN A 74 3.40 36.05 25.03
CA ASN A 74 4.68 35.70 24.44
C ASN A 74 5.27 34.50 25.18
N ASP A 75 5.98 33.62 24.48
CA ASP A 75 7.20 33.04 25.02
C ASP A 75 8.18 32.71 23.89
N GLU A 76 9.35 33.32 23.94
CA GLU A 76 10.52 33.01 23.15
C GLU A 76 11.36 31.99 23.94
N SER A 77 11.71 30.86 23.34
CA SER A 77 12.98 30.21 23.68
C SER A 77 13.35 29.15 22.66
N GLY A 78 14.52 29.37 22.04
CA GLY A 78 15.16 28.43 21.14
C GLY A 78 15.45 27.10 21.83
N GLY A 79 15.14 26.03 21.12
CA GLY A 79 15.47 24.66 21.51
C GLY A 79 15.97 23.90 20.29
N THR A 80 17.25 23.55 20.34
CA THR A 80 17.98 22.65 19.45
C THR A 80 17.10 21.48 18.99
N TRP A 81 16.89 21.35 17.67
CA TRP A 81 16.13 20.25 17.06
C TRP A 81 16.95 18.97 17.16
N SER A 82 16.87 18.32 18.33
CA SER A 82 17.39 16.97 18.53
C SER A 82 16.41 16.00 17.86
N VAL A 83 16.70 15.65 16.61
CA VAL A 83 16.04 14.56 15.89
C VAL A 83 16.43 13.25 16.58
N LYS A 84 15.69 12.90 17.63
CA LYS A 84 15.71 11.56 18.20
C LYS A 84 14.90 10.69 17.25
N CYS A 85 15.60 9.94 16.40
CA CYS A 85 15.05 8.83 15.62
C CYS A 85 14.37 7.86 16.59
N SER A 86 13.05 7.96 16.72
CA SER A 86 12.26 7.16 17.63
C SER A 86 11.71 5.97 16.86
N LEU A 87 12.57 4.98 16.64
CA LEU A 87 12.14 3.64 16.25
C LEU A 87 11.43 2.88 17.39
N ASP A 88 11.03 3.58 18.47
CA ASP A 88 10.58 3.01 19.74
C ASP A 88 9.18 3.51 20.19
N ALA A 89 8.39 4.12 19.30
CA ALA A 89 7.09 4.69 19.66
C ALA A 89 5.89 3.96 19.00
N ALA A 90 5.56 2.75 19.49
CA ALA A 90 4.19 2.34 19.85
C ALA A 90 4.15 0.87 20.27
N ARG A 91 3.68 0.63 21.49
CA ARG A 91 3.57 -0.67 22.14
C ARG A 91 2.39 -1.49 21.58
N VAL A 92 2.69 -2.34 20.60
CA VAL A 92 2.16 -3.71 20.54
C VAL A 92 3.38 -4.59 20.32
N ARG A 93 3.85 -5.28 21.37
CA ARG A 93 4.98 -6.20 21.25
C ARG A 93 4.54 -7.40 20.40
N ILE A 94 4.77 -7.32 19.11
CA ILE A 94 4.94 -8.50 18.27
C ILE A 94 6.42 -8.51 17.91
N SER A 95 7.11 -9.53 18.42
CA SER A 95 8.52 -9.71 18.17
C SER A 95 8.68 -10.24 16.77
N ILE A 96 8.88 -9.35 15.80
CA ILE A 96 9.38 -9.78 14.51
C ILE A 96 10.73 -10.47 14.76
N SER A 97 10.86 -11.71 14.29
CA SER A 97 12.04 -12.56 14.49
C SER A 97 13.25 -12.07 13.68
N ILE A 98 13.01 -11.17 12.74
CA ILE A 98 13.97 -10.65 11.77
C ILE A 98 14.95 -9.66 12.45
N PRO A 99 16.28 -9.90 12.34
CA PRO A 99 17.28 -8.99 12.86
C PRO A 99 17.20 -7.58 12.26
N LYS A 100 17.43 -6.54 13.08
CA LYS A 100 17.40 -5.13 12.63
C LYS A 100 18.27 -4.85 11.40
N MET A 101 19.43 -5.49 11.28
CA MET A 101 20.31 -5.34 10.11
C MET A 101 19.69 -5.84 8.80
N LYS A 102 18.85 -6.88 8.85
CA LYS A 102 18.09 -7.32 7.68
C LYS A 102 17.02 -6.30 7.32
N LEU A 103 16.30 -5.74 8.30
CA LEU A 103 15.30 -4.70 8.05
C LEU A 103 15.90 -3.46 7.38
N VAL A 104 17.08 -3.02 7.83
CA VAL A 104 17.82 -1.93 7.17
C VAL A 104 18.15 -2.28 5.72
N ARG A 105 18.60 -3.51 5.46
CA ARG A 105 18.89 -3.97 4.10
C ARG A 105 17.64 -4.04 3.22
N TYR A 106 16.48 -4.43 3.76
CA TYR A 106 15.22 -4.36 3.02
C TYR A 106 14.82 -2.92 2.73
N LEU A 107 14.98 -1.99 3.66
CA LEU A 107 14.70 -0.58 3.38
C LEU A 107 15.65 0.01 2.31
N GLN A 108 16.92 -0.36 2.34
CA GLN A 108 17.88 0.02 1.28
C GLN A 108 17.48 -0.56 -0.08
N ASN A 109 17.12 -1.85 -0.13
CA ASN A 109 16.66 -2.49 -1.36
C ASN A 109 15.33 -1.90 -1.85
N TRP A 110 14.44 -1.45 -0.95
CA TRP A 110 13.25 -0.70 -1.37
C TRP A 110 13.63 0.51 -2.22
N ILE A 111 14.52 1.36 -1.71
CA ILE A 111 14.91 2.62 -2.36
C ILE A 111 15.65 2.35 -3.68
N VAL A 112 16.54 1.35 -3.72
CA VAL A 112 17.42 1.11 -4.88
C VAL A 112 16.76 0.25 -5.95
N GLU A 113 15.96 -0.75 -5.56
CA GLU A 113 15.54 -1.84 -6.45
C GLU A 113 14.02 -2.00 -6.57
N CYS A 114 13.22 -1.50 -5.62
CA CYS A 114 11.76 -1.71 -5.66
C CYS A 114 11.02 -0.44 -6.13
N ALA A 115 11.23 0.67 -5.43
CA ALA A 115 10.57 1.93 -5.71
C ALA A 115 10.75 2.41 -7.15
N PRO A 116 11.92 2.29 -7.82
CA PRO A 116 12.06 2.71 -9.22
C PRO A 116 11.12 2.00 -10.21
N PHE A 117 10.63 0.80 -9.88
CA PHE A 117 9.62 0.11 -10.71
C PHE A 117 8.21 0.65 -10.46
N LEU A 118 7.93 1.10 -9.24
CA LEU A 118 6.66 1.72 -8.86
C LEU A 118 6.58 3.16 -9.37
N ASP A 119 7.71 3.88 -9.37
CA ASP A 119 7.86 5.27 -9.87
C ASP A 119 7.94 5.37 -11.41
N LYS A 120 7.61 4.31 -12.17
CA LYS A 120 7.57 4.41 -13.63
C LYS A 120 6.52 5.46 -14.04
N PHE A 121 6.98 6.48 -14.76
CA PHE A 121 6.20 7.66 -15.16
C PHE A 121 5.79 8.58 -14.01
N ASP A 122 6.47 8.49 -12.87
CA ASP A 122 6.38 9.42 -11.75
C ASP A 122 7.73 10.13 -11.57
N ASP A 123 7.87 11.31 -12.19
CA ASP A 123 9.13 12.07 -12.19
C ASP A 123 9.53 12.56 -10.80
N ASP A 124 8.54 12.75 -9.91
CA ASP A 124 8.75 13.18 -8.52
C ASP A 124 9.20 12.02 -7.61
N ARG A 125 9.17 10.77 -8.11
CA ARG A 125 9.61 9.55 -7.41
C ARG A 125 8.97 9.40 -6.03
N HIS A 126 7.65 9.44 -5.96
CA HIS A 126 6.93 9.41 -4.70
C HIS A 126 7.16 8.12 -3.91
N PHE A 127 7.29 6.96 -4.56
CA PHE A 127 7.59 5.70 -3.88
C PHE A 127 9.04 5.64 -3.38
N GLY A 128 9.98 6.26 -4.10
CA GLY A 128 11.40 6.29 -3.73
C GLY A 128 11.75 7.33 -2.66
N ILE A 129 11.03 8.44 -2.62
CA ILE A 129 11.33 9.58 -1.73
C ILE A 129 10.30 9.72 -0.61
N HIS A 130 9.01 9.80 -0.96
CA HIS A 130 7.97 10.16 0.01
C HIS A 130 7.53 8.96 0.87
N VAL A 131 7.35 7.79 0.25
CA VAL A 131 6.91 6.57 0.96
C VAL A 131 7.86 6.18 2.12
N PRO A 132 9.19 6.17 1.97
CA PRO A 132 10.10 5.85 3.08
C PRO A 132 9.99 6.83 4.26
N ILE A 133 9.74 8.11 3.99
CA ILE A 133 9.57 9.14 5.03
C ILE A 133 8.25 8.90 5.77
N LEU A 134 7.16 8.61 5.06
CA LEU A 134 5.87 8.29 5.67
C LEU A 134 5.90 6.99 6.46
N ALA A 135 6.65 6.00 5.97
CA ALA A 135 6.83 4.72 6.65
C ALA A 135 7.43 4.87 8.06
N GLU A 136 8.26 5.89 8.31
CA GLU A 136 8.80 6.16 9.65
C GLU A 136 7.70 6.37 10.70
N GLN A 137 6.58 6.97 10.30
CA GLN A 137 5.47 7.34 11.18
C GLN A 137 4.28 6.39 11.06
N SER A 138 4.29 5.49 10.09
CA SER A 138 3.21 4.54 9.81
C SER A 138 3.74 3.10 9.85
N PRO A 139 3.61 2.41 11.01
CA PRO A 139 3.98 1.00 11.14
C PRO A 139 3.40 0.06 10.07
N PRO A 140 2.10 0.11 9.68
CA PRO A 140 1.58 -0.77 8.64
C PRO A 140 2.26 -0.52 7.28
N LEU A 141 2.55 0.74 6.94
CA LEU A 141 3.25 1.11 5.71
C LEU A 141 4.71 0.64 5.73
N LEU A 142 5.41 0.81 6.85
CA LEU A 142 6.77 0.31 7.03
C LEU A 142 6.85 -1.19 6.78
N TYR A 143 5.95 -1.97 7.39
CA TYR A 143 5.95 -3.41 7.18
C TYR A 143 5.57 -3.81 5.76
N ALA A 144 4.67 -3.08 5.08
CA ALA A 144 4.38 -3.33 3.67
C ALA A 144 5.60 -3.10 2.78
N VAL A 145 6.32 -2.00 2.98
CA VAL A 145 7.58 -1.67 2.27
C VAL A 145 8.63 -2.75 2.48
N LEU A 146 8.84 -3.16 3.74
CA LEU A 146 9.82 -4.18 4.09
C LEU A 146 9.42 -5.55 3.54
N ALA A 147 8.14 -5.93 3.62
CA ALA A 147 7.62 -7.18 3.08
C ALA A 147 7.81 -7.25 1.56
N PHE A 148 7.49 -6.17 0.85
CA PHE A 148 7.66 -6.08 -0.60
C PHE A 148 9.13 -6.27 -0.96
N SER A 149 10.01 -5.53 -0.30
CA SER A 149 11.44 -5.61 -0.55
C SER A 149 12.02 -6.99 -0.22
N ALA A 150 11.63 -7.59 0.90
CA ALA A 150 12.06 -8.94 1.27
C ALA A 150 11.64 -9.94 0.19
N ARG A 151 10.37 -9.87 -0.26
CA ARG A 151 9.85 -10.76 -1.31
C ARG A 151 10.61 -10.59 -2.62
N GLN A 152 10.89 -9.35 -3.01
CA GLN A 152 11.64 -9.07 -4.24
C GLN A 152 13.06 -9.65 -4.19
N MET A 153 13.73 -9.56 -3.04
CA MET A 153 15.04 -10.17 -2.83
C MET A 153 14.97 -11.70 -2.82
N GLU A 154 13.99 -12.31 -2.16
CA GLU A 154 13.77 -13.76 -2.14
C GLU A 154 13.58 -14.33 -3.56
N ARG A 155 12.82 -13.63 -4.41
CA ARG A 155 12.64 -14.01 -5.83
C ARG A 155 13.94 -13.90 -6.64
N LYS A 156 14.80 -12.92 -6.34
CA LYS A 156 16.11 -12.77 -7.01
C LYS A 156 17.16 -13.76 -6.51
N ALA A 157 17.14 -14.10 -5.22
CA ALA A 157 18.25 -14.79 -4.57
C ALA A 157 18.29 -16.31 -4.85
N LEU A 158 17.19 -16.92 -5.31
CA LEU A 158 17.02 -18.33 -5.76
C LEU A 158 17.53 -19.46 -4.82
N LEU A 159 18.31 -19.19 -3.78
CA LEU A 159 19.14 -20.17 -3.07
C LEU A 159 19.05 -20.09 -1.54
N ASP A 160 18.55 -18.99 -0.96
CA ASP A 160 18.38 -18.86 0.48
C ASP A 160 16.88 -18.70 0.78
N LYS A 161 16.24 -19.78 1.23
CA LYS A 161 14.79 -19.82 1.54
C LYS A 161 14.54 -19.05 2.83
N CYS A 162 14.51 -17.73 2.72
CA CYS A 162 14.01 -16.83 3.75
C CYS A 162 12.52 -16.61 3.51
N TYR A 163 11.71 -16.60 4.57
CA TYR A 163 10.28 -16.22 4.51
C TYR A 163 10.04 -14.96 5.34
N ASP A 164 11.05 -14.09 5.40
CA ASP A 164 10.99 -12.82 6.14
C ASP A 164 9.87 -11.96 5.56
N SER A 165 9.61 -12.02 4.26
CA SER A 165 8.50 -11.30 3.63
C SER A 165 7.14 -11.73 4.17
N LEU A 166 6.94 -13.00 4.52
CA LEU A 166 5.66 -13.52 4.99
C LEU A 166 5.34 -13.02 6.40
N GLU A 167 6.35 -12.99 7.28
CA GLU A 167 6.22 -12.44 8.63
C GLU A 167 5.91 -10.93 8.59
N LEU A 168 6.62 -10.19 7.75
CA LEU A 168 6.38 -8.75 7.54
C LEU A 168 5.01 -8.47 6.91
N TYR A 169 4.58 -9.31 5.97
CA TYR A 169 3.28 -9.20 5.31
C TYR A 169 2.14 -9.35 6.33
N GLN A 170 2.22 -10.39 7.16
CA GLN A 170 1.27 -10.62 8.24
C GLN A 170 1.16 -9.42 9.17
N GLU A 171 2.29 -8.85 9.59
CA GLU A 171 2.29 -7.75 10.53
C GLU A 171 1.72 -6.46 9.93
N SER A 172 1.96 -6.21 8.63
CA SER A 172 1.34 -5.11 7.91
C SER A 172 -0.19 -5.23 7.88
N ILE A 173 -0.74 -6.40 7.51
CA ILE A 173 -2.20 -6.63 7.46
C ILE A 173 -2.82 -6.43 8.84
N ARG A 174 -2.20 -6.99 9.88
CA ARG A 174 -2.69 -6.90 11.26
C ARG A 174 -2.82 -5.45 11.75
N LEU A 175 -1.91 -4.57 11.31
CA LEU A 175 -1.91 -3.14 11.66
C LEU A 175 -2.76 -2.28 10.70
N LEU A 176 -3.05 -2.78 9.50
CA LEU A 176 -3.85 -2.08 8.50
C LEU A 176 -5.32 -1.95 8.91
N GLY A 177 -5.89 -3.00 9.50
CA GLY A 177 -7.31 -3.04 9.88
C GLY A 177 -7.77 -1.85 10.75
N PRO A 178 -7.10 -1.58 11.89
CA PRO A 178 -7.41 -0.40 12.70
C PRO A 178 -7.17 0.94 11.98
N SER A 179 -6.18 1.01 11.08
CA SER A 179 -5.81 2.23 10.35
C SER A 179 -6.87 2.65 9.32
N LEU A 180 -7.54 1.68 8.69
CA LEU A 180 -8.71 1.92 7.82
C LEU A 180 -9.85 2.63 8.56
N GLN A 181 -10.13 2.22 9.79
CA GLN A 181 -11.20 2.83 10.59
C GLN A 181 -10.87 4.28 10.97
N ALA A 182 -9.59 4.59 11.12
CA ALA A 182 -9.09 5.94 11.41
C ALA A 182 -9.01 6.86 10.18
N ARG A 183 -9.31 6.35 8.97
CA ARG A 183 -9.19 7.06 7.68
C ARG A 183 -7.80 7.65 7.43
N ASP A 184 -6.75 6.96 7.88
CA ASP A 184 -5.38 7.38 7.58
C ASP A 184 -5.12 7.24 6.07
N ALA A 185 -4.71 8.33 5.39
CA ALA A 185 -4.38 8.33 3.97
C ALA A 185 -3.26 7.34 3.62
N ASN A 186 -2.36 7.04 4.57
CA ASN A 186 -1.31 6.03 4.39
C ASN A 186 -1.88 4.62 4.21
N THR A 187 -3.14 4.41 4.59
CA THR A 187 -3.83 3.12 4.44
C THR A 187 -4.00 2.72 2.99
N LEU A 188 -4.40 3.65 2.11
CA LEU A 188 -4.52 3.39 0.67
C LEU A 188 -3.15 3.05 0.07
N VAL A 189 -2.12 3.81 0.44
CA VAL A 189 -0.73 3.57 0.01
C VAL A 189 -0.28 2.18 0.44
N THR A 190 -0.52 1.82 1.70
CA THR A 190 -0.18 0.50 2.27
C THR A 190 -0.90 -0.62 1.53
N ALA A 191 -2.23 -0.50 1.36
CA ALA A 191 -3.04 -1.49 0.65
C ALA A 191 -2.56 -1.70 -0.80
N CYS A 192 -2.23 -0.62 -1.51
CA CYS A 192 -1.71 -0.70 -2.86
C CYS A 192 -0.35 -1.42 -2.92
N ILE A 193 0.59 -1.10 -2.01
CA ILE A 193 1.89 -1.78 -1.94
C ILE A 193 1.72 -3.27 -1.66
N LEU A 194 0.81 -3.65 -0.75
CA LEU A 194 0.48 -5.04 -0.47
C LEU A 194 -0.12 -5.75 -1.69
N ALA A 195 -1.02 -5.10 -2.44
CA ALA A 195 -1.56 -5.66 -3.67
C ALA A 195 -0.46 -5.89 -4.74
N VAL A 196 0.53 -4.99 -4.84
CA VAL A 196 1.68 -5.19 -5.75
C VAL A 196 2.54 -6.38 -5.31
N LEU A 197 2.77 -6.54 -4.00
CA LEU A 197 3.51 -7.67 -3.43
C LEU A 197 2.87 -9.00 -3.82
N GLU A 198 1.54 -9.09 -3.71
CA GLU A 198 0.79 -10.30 -4.07
C GLU A 198 0.82 -10.59 -5.56
N LEU A 199 0.74 -9.56 -6.40
CA LEU A 199 0.92 -9.68 -7.85
C LEU A 199 2.31 -10.24 -8.17
N MET A 200 3.36 -9.73 -7.50
CA MET A 200 4.72 -10.26 -7.60
C MET A 200 4.83 -11.69 -7.06
N SER A 201 3.92 -12.17 -6.22
CA SER A 201 3.98 -13.50 -5.60
C SER A 201 3.21 -14.58 -6.39
N GLY A 202 2.82 -14.32 -7.64
CA GLY A 202 2.37 -15.36 -8.57
C GLY A 202 0.93 -15.86 -8.38
N SER A 203 0.10 -15.18 -7.58
CA SER A 203 -1.29 -15.58 -7.35
C SER A 203 -2.25 -14.95 -8.35
N SER A 204 -2.29 -15.46 -9.59
CA SER A 204 -3.08 -14.92 -10.70
C SER A 204 -4.61 -15.01 -10.52
N ARG A 205 -5.12 -15.73 -9.52
CA ARG A 205 -6.57 -15.75 -9.20
C ARG A 205 -6.95 -14.88 -8.00
N ASN A 206 -6.01 -14.60 -7.09
CA ASN A 206 -6.31 -13.79 -5.91
C ASN A 206 -5.98 -12.31 -6.12
N TRP A 207 -4.96 -11.97 -6.93
CA TRP A 207 -4.59 -10.57 -7.18
C TRP A 207 -5.79 -9.71 -7.62
N ARG A 208 -6.67 -10.23 -8.47
CA ARG A 208 -7.84 -9.49 -8.96
C ARG A 208 -8.78 -9.04 -7.85
N ARG A 209 -9.01 -9.90 -6.85
CA ARG A 209 -9.85 -9.56 -5.69
C ARG A 209 -9.24 -8.44 -4.84
N HIS A 210 -7.92 -8.33 -4.81
CA HIS A 210 -7.21 -7.26 -4.12
C HIS A 210 -7.17 -5.96 -4.93
N ILE A 211 -7.11 -6.08 -6.26
CA ILE A 211 -7.33 -4.95 -7.17
C ILE A 211 -8.72 -4.37 -6.92
N GLU A 212 -9.77 -5.19 -6.94
CA GLU A 212 -11.14 -4.74 -6.62
C GLU A 212 -11.22 -4.07 -5.23
N GLY A 213 -10.60 -4.66 -4.20
CA GLY A 213 -10.53 -4.04 -2.87
C GLY A 213 -9.83 -2.67 -2.88
N CYS A 214 -8.72 -2.52 -3.58
CA CYS A 214 -8.05 -1.23 -3.72
C CYS A 214 -8.91 -0.21 -4.49
N ALA A 215 -9.65 -0.62 -5.54
CA ALA A 215 -10.57 0.26 -6.25
C ALA A 215 -11.63 0.86 -5.31
N THR A 216 -12.20 0.04 -4.42
CA THR A 216 -13.15 0.55 -3.42
C THR A 216 -12.51 1.55 -2.45
N LEU A 217 -11.21 1.43 -2.18
CA LEU A 217 -10.49 2.40 -1.37
C LEU A 217 -10.21 3.70 -2.15
N PHE A 218 -9.91 3.63 -3.44
CA PHE A 218 -9.79 4.83 -4.29
C PHE A 218 -11.08 5.64 -4.27
N ASP A 219 -12.23 4.98 -4.44
CA ASP A 219 -13.54 5.62 -4.34
C ASP A 219 -13.79 6.18 -2.94
N PHE A 220 -13.49 5.39 -1.90
CA PHE A 220 -13.67 5.79 -0.50
C PHE A 220 -12.87 7.04 -0.12
N PHE A 221 -11.62 7.13 -0.57
CA PHE A 221 -10.74 8.28 -0.31
C PHE A 221 -10.89 9.40 -1.37
N ALA A 222 -11.80 9.24 -2.34
CA ALA A 222 -12.00 10.15 -3.47
C ALA A 222 -10.69 10.46 -4.22
N VAL A 223 -9.85 9.44 -4.41
CA VAL A 223 -8.57 9.55 -5.11
C VAL A 223 -8.76 9.26 -6.59
N THR A 224 -8.23 10.15 -7.42
CA THR A 224 -8.29 10.08 -8.88
C THR A 224 -6.90 10.26 -9.48
N GLY A 225 -6.78 10.07 -10.80
CA GLY A 225 -5.55 10.37 -11.54
C GLY A 225 -5.11 11.84 -11.52
N PHE A 226 -5.91 12.73 -10.91
CA PHE A 226 -5.64 14.17 -10.78
C PHE A 226 -5.49 14.63 -9.33
N SER A 227 -5.43 13.72 -8.36
CA SER A 227 -5.35 14.07 -6.93
C SER A 227 -4.06 14.79 -6.51
N GLY A 228 -3.06 14.88 -7.37
CA GLY A 228 -1.73 15.41 -7.06
C GLY A 228 -0.93 14.56 -6.08
N GLY A 229 0.37 14.85 -6.00
CA GLY A 229 1.29 14.25 -5.04
C GLY A 229 1.29 12.72 -5.01
N LEU A 230 1.51 12.17 -3.80
CA LEU A 230 1.62 10.72 -3.58
C LEU A 230 0.35 9.96 -3.98
N LEU A 231 -0.84 10.49 -3.72
CA LEU A 231 -2.09 9.77 -4.00
C LEU A 231 -2.32 9.63 -5.51
N GLN A 232 -1.94 10.64 -6.30
CA GLN A 232 -1.93 10.52 -7.77
C GLN A 232 -0.89 9.51 -8.25
N ALA A 233 0.32 9.52 -7.69
CA ALA A 233 1.34 8.52 -8.05
C ALA A 233 0.87 7.08 -7.74
N VAL A 234 0.21 6.89 -6.60
CA VAL A 234 -0.39 5.61 -6.21
C VAL A 234 -1.51 5.20 -7.16
N PHE A 235 -2.39 6.13 -7.56
CA PHE A 235 -3.43 5.87 -8.57
C PHE A 235 -2.83 5.36 -9.88
N TRP A 236 -1.83 6.06 -10.44
CA TRP A 236 -1.24 5.68 -11.73
C TRP A 236 -0.39 4.42 -11.64
N CYS A 237 0.27 4.16 -10.50
CA CYS A 237 0.92 2.88 -10.26
C CYS A 237 -0.10 1.74 -10.28
N TYR A 238 -1.22 1.93 -9.58
CA TYR A 238 -2.30 0.95 -9.53
C TYR A 238 -2.97 0.72 -10.90
N ALA A 239 -3.31 1.78 -11.63
CA ALA A 239 -3.88 1.69 -12.97
C ALA A 239 -3.00 0.90 -13.94
N ARG A 240 -1.67 1.09 -13.88
CA ARG A 240 -0.72 0.32 -14.69
C ARG A 240 -0.76 -1.18 -14.36
N MET A 241 -0.81 -1.53 -13.07
CA MET A 241 -0.86 -2.93 -12.66
C MET A 241 -2.15 -3.62 -13.10
N GLU A 242 -3.28 -2.95 -12.93
CA GLU A 242 -4.57 -3.44 -13.36
C GLU A 242 -4.61 -3.67 -14.88
N LEU A 243 -4.15 -2.69 -15.66
CA LEU A 243 -4.10 -2.80 -17.11
C LEU A 243 -3.21 -3.99 -17.54
N CYS A 244 -2.03 -4.15 -16.94
CA CYS A 244 -1.17 -5.30 -17.20
C CYS A 244 -1.90 -6.63 -16.92
N GLY A 245 -2.64 -6.71 -15.81
CA GLY A 245 -3.42 -7.89 -15.46
C GLY A 245 -4.55 -8.20 -16.45
N ALA A 246 -5.31 -7.19 -16.88
CA ALA A 246 -6.36 -7.35 -17.89
C ALA A 246 -5.81 -7.82 -19.25
N ILE A 247 -4.64 -7.31 -19.66
CA ILE A 247 -3.94 -7.75 -20.88
C ILE A 247 -3.50 -9.21 -20.75
N ILE A 248 -2.94 -9.62 -19.61
CA ILE A 248 -2.51 -11.00 -19.36
C ILE A 248 -3.70 -11.97 -19.38
N ALA A 249 -4.88 -11.52 -18.91
CA ALA A 249 -6.12 -12.28 -19.00
C ALA A 249 -6.69 -12.39 -20.44
N ALA A 250 -5.97 -11.91 -21.45
CA ALA A 250 -6.36 -11.92 -22.87
C ALA A 250 -7.75 -11.33 -23.12
N GLY A 251 -8.16 -10.33 -22.33
CA GLY A 251 -9.46 -9.68 -22.45
C GLY A 251 -10.64 -10.48 -21.86
N ALA A 252 -10.38 -11.58 -21.14
CA ALA A 252 -11.42 -12.27 -20.37
C ALA A 252 -11.95 -11.42 -19.20
N GLU A 253 -11.24 -10.34 -18.87
CA GLU A 253 -11.46 -9.50 -17.71
C GLU A 253 -11.32 -8.02 -18.07
N SER A 254 -12.24 -7.16 -17.60
CA SER A 254 -12.20 -5.70 -17.80
C SER A 254 -11.40 -4.97 -16.71
N THR A 255 -11.06 -3.70 -16.93
CA THR A 255 -10.57 -2.83 -15.85
C THR A 255 -11.72 -2.53 -14.87
N VAL A 256 -11.40 -2.49 -13.58
CA VAL A 256 -12.20 -2.05 -12.43
C VAL A 256 -12.16 -0.54 -12.29
N LEU A 257 -11.02 0.12 -12.57
CA LEU A 257 -10.98 1.59 -12.61
C LEU A 257 -11.87 2.11 -13.74
N PRO A 258 -12.75 3.10 -13.46
CA PRO A 258 -13.44 3.81 -14.51
C PRO A 258 -12.40 4.61 -15.32
N LEU A 259 -12.26 4.27 -16.60
CA LEU A 259 -11.60 5.12 -17.57
C LEU A 259 -12.55 6.29 -17.83
N ALA A 260 -12.39 7.36 -17.05
CA ALA A 260 -13.14 8.60 -17.21
C ALA A 260 -12.90 9.25 -18.58
#